data_AF-A0A975MVI3-F1
#
_entry.id   AF-A0A975MVI3-F1
#
_cell.length_a   1.000
_cell.length_b   1.000
_cell.length_c   1.000
_cell.angle_alpha   90.00
_cell.angle_beta   90.00
_cell.angle_gamma   90.00
#
_symmetry.space_group_name_H-M   'P 1'
#
loop_
_entity.id
_entity.type
_entity.pdbx_description
1 polymer ?
#
loop_
_entity_poly.entity_id
_entity_poly.type
_entity_poly.pdbx_seq_one_letter_code
_entity_poly.pdbx_strand_id
1 'polypeptide(L)'
;MIPQRRRPSPADACHRFVREFALPAEFGVPELVERAVAMRGGRPIEVKAADLAGTTPTGMVVSRRGHDVILHPETATPVHRRHIVAHEIAHLMLGHDGHTVPEDVAELCRATVAPHLTDGLIRRLLGRTTFAEAGEHDAELAATLLCRPDFTRPPLAEWAEAVLEEIEFLRSTITAPFPEIVLSGLGDADLGTRLYRAVIEIRDARLRLLPYVPAGVATAVDRVCRAAGAGVAEREAVRVAAEITLGLDGYAAGRRTTGVRVGAQHREPVCRTVRDEAEFLAGVALAFDGGLVAQVRCSLSGGEICAARARHPW
;
A
#
# COMPACT_ATOMS: atom_id res chain seq x y z
N MET A 1 -6.95 -38.85 -29.66
CA MET A 1 -7.61 -38.04 -28.60
C MET A 1 -6.51 -37.24 -27.93
N ILE A 2 -6.28 -35.98 -28.35
CA ILE A 2 -5.26 -35.12 -27.75
C ILE A 2 -5.77 -34.76 -26.35
N PRO A 3 -5.05 -35.05 -25.25
CA PRO A 3 -5.51 -34.71 -23.93
C PRO A 3 -5.61 -33.18 -23.83
N GLN A 4 -6.81 -32.66 -23.58
CA GLN A 4 -7.00 -31.25 -23.28
C GLN A 4 -6.20 -30.94 -22.02
N ARG A 5 -5.07 -30.22 -22.18
CA ARG A 5 -4.34 -29.69 -21.03
C ARG A 5 -5.30 -28.78 -20.27
N ARG A 6 -5.68 -29.18 -19.04
CA ARG A 6 -6.44 -28.30 -18.14
C ARG A 6 -5.66 -27.00 -18.01
N ARG A 7 -6.33 -25.86 -18.23
CA ARG A 7 -5.74 -24.56 -17.92
C ARG A 7 -5.37 -24.56 -16.42
N PRO A 8 -4.18 -24.10 -16.04
CA PRO A 8 -3.81 -23.96 -14.63
C PRO A 8 -4.84 -23.08 -13.91
N SER A 9 -5.07 -23.34 -12.61
CA SER A 9 -5.85 -22.40 -11.81
C SER A 9 -5.14 -21.04 -11.74
N PRO A 10 -5.84 -19.93 -11.46
CA PRO A 10 -5.21 -18.62 -11.30
C PRO A 10 -4.07 -18.61 -10.25
N ALA A 11 -4.27 -19.33 -9.14
CA ALA A 11 -3.22 -19.57 -8.14
C ALA A 11 -2.01 -20.34 -8.71
N ASP A 12 -2.24 -21.40 -9.50
CA ASP A 12 -1.14 -22.14 -10.16
C ASP A 12 -0.37 -21.28 -11.17
N ALA A 13 -1.06 -20.35 -11.84
CA ALA A 13 -0.45 -19.39 -12.75
C ALA A 13 0.42 -18.40 -11.96
N CYS A 14 -0.06 -17.86 -10.84
CA CYS A 14 0.71 -16.99 -9.94
C CYS A 14 1.93 -17.72 -9.36
N HIS A 15 1.78 -18.94 -8.87
CA HIS A 15 2.91 -19.72 -8.35
C HIS A 15 3.95 -20.05 -9.42
N ARG A 16 3.51 -20.31 -10.66
CA ARG A 16 4.44 -20.52 -11.78
C ARG A 16 5.17 -19.24 -12.13
N PHE A 17 4.44 -18.14 -12.24
CA PHE A 17 4.97 -16.81 -12.50
C PHE A 17 6.08 -16.42 -11.50
N VAL A 18 5.81 -16.62 -10.20
CA VAL A 18 6.77 -16.36 -9.11
C VAL A 18 8.04 -17.20 -9.28
N ARG A 19 7.91 -18.50 -9.60
CA ARG A 19 9.06 -19.39 -9.83
C ARG A 19 9.90 -18.98 -11.04
N GLU A 20 9.27 -18.50 -12.11
CA GLU A 20 9.94 -18.09 -13.34
C GLU A 20 10.76 -16.80 -13.16
N PHE A 21 10.30 -15.89 -12.30
CA PHE A 21 11.05 -14.68 -11.95
C PHE A 21 12.42 -15.00 -11.35
N ALA A 22 12.51 -16.07 -10.55
CA ALA A 22 13.75 -16.60 -9.97
C ALA A 22 14.60 -15.50 -9.30
N LEU A 23 13.95 -14.63 -8.53
CA LEU A 23 14.60 -13.55 -7.79
C LEU A 23 15.42 -14.12 -6.62
N PRO A 24 16.51 -13.42 -6.21
CA PRO A 24 17.20 -13.74 -4.98
C PRO A 24 16.26 -13.60 -3.77
N ALA A 25 16.61 -14.25 -2.66
CA ALA A 25 15.80 -14.22 -1.42
C ALA A 25 15.55 -12.79 -0.91
N GLU A 26 16.53 -11.91 -1.11
CA GLU A 26 16.40 -10.47 -0.89
C GLU A 26 16.61 -9.75 -2.22
N PHE A 27 15.64 -8.93 -2.62
CA PHE A 27 15.70 -8.13 -3.84
C PHE A 27 15.01 -6.78 -3.63
N GLY A 28 15.49 -5.77 -4.37
CA GLY A 28 14.88 -4.45 -4.46
C GLY A 28 14.08 -4.27 -5.75
N VAL A 29 13.55 -3.06 -5.92
CA VAL A 29 12.87 -2.64 -7.15
C VAL A 29 13.77 -2.77 -8.39
N PRO A 30 15.08 -2.42 -8.37
CA PRO A 30 15.93 -2.55 -9.55
C PRO A 30 16.03 -3.98 -10.09
N GLU A 31 16.25 -4.97 -9.21
CA GLU A 31 16.37 -6.37 -9.59
C GLU A 31 15.03 -6.90 -10.14
N LEU A 32 13.92 -6.54 -9.49
CA LEU A 32 12.58 -6.90 -9.97
C LEU A 32 12.32 -6.35 -11.38
N VAL A 33 12.66 -5.08 -11.62
CA VAL A 33 12.50 -4.44 -12.93
C VAL A 33 13.42 -5.07 -13.98
N GLU A 34 14.68 -5.33 -13.65
CA GLU A 34 15.63 -5.97 -14.57
C GLU A 34 15.12 -7.34 -15.03
N ARG A 35 14.64 -8.16 -14.09
CA ARG A 35 14.05 -9.47 -14.42
C ARG A 35 12.80 -9.33 -15.29
N ALA A 36 11.93 -8.38 -14.98
CA ALA A 36 10.74 -8.11 -15.78
C ALA A 36 11.09 -7.67 -17.22
N VAL A 37 12.07 -6.78 -17.38
CA VAL A 37 12.56 -6.34 -18.69
C VAL A 37 13.13 -7.52 -19.49
N ALA A 38 13.94 -8.38 -18.86
CA ALA A 38 14.51 -9.56 -19.50
C ALA A 38 13.42 -10.54 -19.97
N MET A 39 12.41 -10.82 -19.13
CA MET A 39 11.28 -11.69 -19.47
C MET A 39 10.41 -11.13 -20.60
N ARG A 40 10.39 -9.80 -20.79
CA ARG A 40 9.63 -9.12 -21.85
C ARG A 40 10.46 -8.79 -23.08
N GLY A 41 11.51 -9.57 -23.34
CA GLY A 41 12.33 -9.43 -24.54
C GLY A 41 13.07 -8.10 -24.62
N GLY A 42 13.45 -7.53 -23.47
CA GLY A 42 14.22 -6.29 -23.39
C GLY A 42 13.39 -5.02 -23.47
N ARG A 43 12.05 -5.10 -23.38
CA ARG A 43 11.20 -3.90 -23.34
C ARG A 43 11.45 -3.11 -22.03
N PRO A 44 11.95 -1.86 -22.10
CA PRO A 44 12.27 -1.08 -20.91
C PRO A 44 11.06 -0.77 -20.03
N ILE A 45 11.30 -0.73 -18.72
CA ILE A 45 10.33 -0.32 -17.69
C ILE A 45 10.99 0.78 -16.85
N GLU A 46 10.34 1.93 -16.76
CA GLU A 46 10.76 3.05 -15.90
C GLU A 46 9.86 3.10 -14.66
N VAL A 47 10.43 3.34 -13.47
CA VAL A 47 9.65 3.48 -12.22
C VAL A 47 9.76 4.92 -11.72
N LYS A 48 8.62 5.58 -11.47
CA LYS A 48 8.56 6.97 -10.97
C LYS A 48 7.66 7.11 -9.75
N ALA A 49 8.13 7.92 -8.81
CA ALA A 49 7.29 8.45 -7.75
C ALA A 49 6.38 9.56 -8.32
N ALA A 50 5.12 9.60 -7.87
CA ALA A 50 4.14 10.61 -8.21
C ALA A 50 3.21 10.90 -7.02
N ASP A 51 2.66 12.11 -6.95
CA ASP A 51 1.61 12.45 -5.99
C ASP A 51 0.26 11.93 -6.50
N LEU A 52 -0.05 10.66 -6.22
CA LEU A 52 -1.28 9.98 -6.65
C LEU A 52 -2.55 10.44 -5.88
N ALA A 53 -2.49 11.53 -5.11
CA ALA A 53 -3.62 12.16 -4.42
C ALA A 53 -4.50 11.24 -3.55
N GLY A 54 -3.99 10.06 -3.16
CA GLY A 54 -4.68 9.03 -2.37
C GLY A 54 -5.98 8.48 -3.00
N THR A 55 -6.20 8.73 -4.28
CA THR A 55 -7.31 8.19 -5.07
C THR A 55 -6.79 7.10 -5.99
N THR A 56 -7.45 5.95 -5.97
CA THR A 56 -7.13 4.70 -6.67
C THR A 56 -6.64 4.90 -8.11
N PRO A 57 -5.63 4.13 -8.58
CA PRO A 57 -5.00 2.98 -7.94
C PRO A 57 -3.70 3.30 -7.15
N THR A 58 -3.30 2.39 -6.24
CA THR A 58 -2.09 2.46 -5.40
C THR A 58 -0.79 2.44 -6.21
N GLY A 59 -0.86 2.05 -7.48
CA GLY A 59 0.14 2.21 -8.53
C GLY A 59 -0.55 2.34 -9.88
N MET A 60 0.22 2.50 -10.96
CA MET A 60 -0.34 2.42 -12.31
C MET A 60 0.76 2.20 -13.35
N VAL A 61 0.49 1.33 -14.33
CA VAL A 61 1.26 1.25 -15.58
C VAL A 61 0.75 2.23 -16.63
N VAL A 62 1.66 3.01 -17.20
CA VAL A 62 1.46 3.80 -18.42
C VAL A 62 2.30 3.21 -19.55
N SER A 63 1.65 2.43 -20.42
CA SER A 63 2.30 1.79 -21.57
C SER A 63 2.51 2.77 -22.74
N ARG A 64 3.74 2.88 -23.24
CA ARG A 64 4.12 3.80 -24.33
C ARG A 64 4.64 3.05 -25.55
N ARG A 65 4.82 3.76 -26.66
CA ARG A 65 5.57 3.22 -27.80
C ARG A 65 7.03 3.03 -27.39
N GLY A 66 7.41 1.79 -27.10
CA GLY A 66 8.79 1.36 -26.85
C GLY A 66 9.22 1.20 -25.39
N HIS A 67 8.42 1.61 -24.39
CA HIS A 67 8.70 1.38 -22.97
C HIS A 67 7.41 1.46 -22.15
N ASP A 68 7.44 0.99 -20.90
CA ASP A 68 6.37 1.16 -19.92
C ASP A 68 6.85 2.01 -18.75
N VAL A 69 5.94 2.78 -18.14
CA VAL A 69 6.23 3.59 -16.95
C VAL A 69 5.33 3.13 -15.81
N ILE A 70 5.91 2.69 -14.71
CA ILE A 70 5.21 2.35 -13.47
C ILE A 70 5.25 3.56 -12.55
N LEU A 71 4.07 4.07 -12.17
CA LEU A 71 3.92 5.12 -11.16
C LEU A 71 3.62 4.52 -9.80
N HIS A 72 4.23 5.08 -8.75
CA HIS A 72 3.90 4.77 -7.36
C HIS A 72 3.81 6.05 -6.52
N PRO A 73 3.14 6.03 -5.35
CA PRO A 73 3.05 7.17 -4.45
C PRO A 73 4.42 7.59 -3.91
N GLU A 74 4.65 8.90 -3.81
CA GLU A 74 5.83 9.47 -3.14
C GLU A 74 5.94 9.04 -1.67
N THR A 75 4.80 8.80 -1.03
CA THR A 75 4.68 8.41 0.38
C THR A 75 4.88 6.92 0.64
N ALA A 76 5.02 6.09 -0.40
CA ALA A 76 5.18 4.65 -0.24
C ALA A 76 6.55 4.31 0.37
N THR A 77 6.54 3.51 1.45
CA THR A 77 7.75 2.95 2.07
C THR A 77 8.50 2.05 1.07
N PRO A 78 9.80 1.75 1.28
CA PRO A 78 10.52 0.82 0.41
C PRO A 78 9.82 -0.54 0.22
N VAL A 79 9.27 -1.12 1.29
CA VAL A 79 8.51 -2.39 1.23
C VAL A 79 7.23 -2.22 0.42
N HIS A 80 6.45 -1.17 0.68
CA HIS A 80 5.20 -0.90 -0.03
C HIS A 80 5.44 -0.58 -1.51
N ARG A 81 6.44 0.23 -1.82
CA ARG A 81 6.86 0.54 -3.19
C ARG A 81 7.24 -0.72 -3.95
N ARG A 82 8.00 -1.63 -3.33
CA ARG A 82 8.36 -2.91 -3.95
C ARG A 82 7.11 -3.73 -4.25
N HIS A 83 6.14 -3.76 -3.35
CA HIS A 83 4.85 -4.43 -3.57
C HIS A 83 4.09 -3.82 -4.75
N ILE A 84 3.92 -2.50 -4.76
CA ILE A 84 3.21 -1.78 -5.83
C ILE A 84 3.87 -2.07 -7.18
N VAL A 85 5.20 -1.97 -7.28
CA VAL A 85 5.91 -2.28 -8.53
C VAL A 85 5.74 -3.76 -8.92
N ALA A 86 5.74 -4.70 -7.96
CA ALA A 86 5.50 -6.11 -8.24
C ALA A 86 4.07 -6.38 -8.72
N HIS A 87 3.08 -5.68 -8.17
CA HIS A 87 1.68 -5.73 -8.60
C HIS A 87 1.55 -5.26 -10.06
N GLU A 88 2.08 -4.08 -10.38
CA GLU A 88 2.04 -3.53 -11.74
C GLU A 88 2.80 -4.41 -12.76
N ILE A 89 3.90 -5.04 -12.34
CA ILE A 89 4.62 -6.02 -13.16
C ILE A 89 3.80 -7.30 -13.34
N ALA A 90 3.08 -7.77 -12.32
CA ALA A 90 2.21 -8.92 -12.44
C ALA A 90 1.11 -8.67 -13.49
N HIS A 91 0.49 -7.48 -13.50
CA HIS A 91 -0.44 -7.07 -14.56
C HIS A 91 0.19 -7.16 -15.96
N LEU A 92 1.39 -6.58 -16.14
CA LEU A 92 2.12 -6.61 -17.42
C LEU A 92 2.42 -8.03 -17.93
N MET A 93 2.60 -8.99 -17.02
CA MET A 93 3.05 -10.34 -17.34
C MET A 93 1.91 -11.32 -17.51
N LEU A 94 0.86 -11.17 -16.71
CA LEU A 94 -0.36 -11.98 -16.79
C LEU A 94 -1.28 -11.50 -17.93
N GLY A 95 -0.96 -10.37 -18.56
CA GLY A 95 -1.72 -9.80 -19.67
C GLY A 95 -3.05 -9.20 -19.21
N HIS A 96 -3.08 -8.72 -17.97
CA HIS A 96 -4.20 -7.93 -17.47
C HIS A 96 -4.04 -6.52 -18.02
N ASP A 97 -4.91 -6.15 -18.94
CA ASP A 97 -4.97 -4.79 -19.46
C ASP A 97 -5.48 -3.86 -18.33
N GLY A 98 -4.81 -2.73 -18.12
CA GLY A 98 -4.96 -1.90 -16.92
C GLY A 98 -6.36 -1.28 -16.68
N HIS A 99 -6.52 -0.74 -15.48
CA HIS A 99 -7.75 -0.14 -14.98
C HIS A 99 -8.29 1.04 -15.80
N THR A 100 -9.61 1.25 -15.71
CA THR A 100 -10.24 2.53 -16.08
C THR A 100 -9.68 3.64 -15.20
N VAL A 101 -8.97 4.60 -15.79
CA VAL A 101 -8.31 5.67 -15.04
C VAL A 101 -9.28 6.83 -14.73
N PRO A 102 -9.48 7.20 -13.46
CA PRO A 102 -10.23 8.40 -13.05
C PRO A 102 -9.70 9.70 -13.69
N GLU A 103 -10.55 10.72 -13.84
CA GLU A 103 -10.24 11.96 -14.57
C GLU A 103 -9.10 12.77 -13.93
N ASP A 104 -8.99 12.76 -12.61
CA ASP A 104 -7.91 13.36 -11.82
C ASP A 104 -6.56 12.63 -12.02
N VAL A 105 -6.59 11.30 -12.11
CA VAL A 105 -5.40 10.47 -12.39
C VAL A 105 -4.92 10.63 -13.84
N ALA A 106 -5.83 10.90 -14.79
CA ALA A 106 -5.49 11.19 -16.17
C ALA A 106 -4.72 12.52 -16.32
N GLU A 107 -5.09 13.55 -15.55
CA GLU A 107 -4.37 14.83 -15.53
C GLU A 107 -2.98 14.68 -14.91
N LEU A 108 -2.84 13.89 -13.85
CA LEU A 108 -1.55 13.55 -13.26
C LEU A 108 -0.65 12.76 -14.22
N CYS A 109 -1.21 11.76 -14.92
CA CYS A 109 -0.52 11.04 -16.00
C CYS A 109 0.04 12.00 -17.05
N ARG A 110 -0.74 13.01 -17.44
CA ARG A 110 -0.29 14.05 -18.37
C ARG A 110 0.91 14.79 -17.79
N ALA A 111 0.80 15.34 -16.59
CA ALA A 111 1.84 16.17 -15.99
C ALA A 111 3.17 15.40 -15.78
N THR A 112 3.08 14.15 -15.32
CA THR A 112 4.25 13.36 -14.91
C THR A 112 4.87 12.58 -16.06
N VAL A 113 4.03 12.04 -16.94
CA VAL A 113 4.45 11.07 -17.94
C VAL A 113 4.43 11.74 -19.30
N ALA A 114 3.30 12.33 -19.71
CA ALA A 114 3.07 12.75 -21.09
C ALA A 114 2.57 14.22 -21.23
N PRO A 115 3.39 15.23 -20.91
CA PRO A 115 2.94 16.63 -20.80
C PRO A 115 2.45 17.24 -22.12
N HIS A 116 2.70 16.57 -23.24
CA HIS A 116 2.33 17.00 -24.59
C HIS A 116 1.13 16.24 -25.18
N LEU A 117 0.52 15.30 -24.46
CA LEU A 117 -0.63 14.54 -24.94
C LEU A 117 -1.96 15.21 -24.58
N THR A 118 -2.95 15.09 -25.48
CA THR A 118 -4.32 15.61 -25.31
C THR A 118 -5.20 14.64 -24.50
N ASP A 119 -6.20 15.18 -23.80
CA ASP A 119 -7.08 14.43 -22.89
C ASP A 119 -7.75 13.21 -23.56
N GLY A 120 -8.16 13.37 -24.83
CA GLY A 120 -8.78 12.30 -25.60
C GLY A 120 -7.84 11.15 -25.94
N LEU A 121 -6.53 11.38 -26.02
CA LEU A 121 -5.54 10.34 -26.28
C LEU A 121 -5.13 9.62 -25.00
N ILE A 122 -5.02 10.35 -23.88
CA ILE A 122 -4.73 9.80 -22.55
C ILE A 122 -5.85 8.85 -22.12
N ARG A 123 -7.12 9.28 -22.23
CA ARG A 123 -8.28 8.41 -21.95
C ARG A 123 -8.34 7.15 -22.81
N ARG A 124 -7.86 7.23 -24.05
CA ARG A 124 -7.88 6.11 -25.01
C ARG A 124 -6.72 5.14 -24.80
N LEU A 125 -5.61 5.60 -24.21
CA LEU A 125 -4.46 4.80 -23.79
C LEU A 125 -4.68 4.13 -22.43
N LEU A 126 -5.43 4.79 -21.54
CA LEU A 126 -5.71 4.34 -20.17
C LEU A 126 -7.09 3.66 -20.00
N GLY A 127 -7.94 3.66 -21.04
CA GLY A 127 -9.35 3.26 -20.94
C GLY A 127 -9.71 1.92 -21.59
N ARG A 128 -8.79 0.94 -21.63
CA ARG A 128 -9.11 -0.41 -22.08
C ARG A 128 -8.84 -1.40 -20.94
N THR A 129 -9.86 -1.81 -20.20
CA THR A 129 -10.50 -3.13 -20.32
C THR A 129 -11.41 -3.45 -19.12
N THR A 130 -12.27 -4.44 -19.33
CA THR A 130 -13.25 -4.99 -18.39
C THR A 130 -12.87 -6.42 -18.00
N PHE A 131 -12.01 -6.60 -17.00
CA PHE A 131 -11.87 -7.83 -16.17
C PHE A 131 -11.31 -7.49 -14.77
N ALA A 132 -11.68 -6.32 -14.25
CA ALA A 132 -11.00 -5.57 -13.18
C ALA A 132 -11.08 -6.15 -11.76
N GLU A 133 -11.52 -7.39 -11.55
CA GLU A 133 -11.56 -8.01 -10.21
C GLU A 133 -10.68 -9.27 -10.15
N ALA A 134 -10.82 -10.18 -11.12
CA ALA A 134 -9.97 -11.36 -11.20
C ALA A 134 -8.51 -10.98 -11.51
N GLY A 135 -8.30 -9.98 -12.38
CA GLY A 135 -6.96 -9.49 -12.71
C GLY A 135 -6.25 -8.88 -11.50
N GLU A 136 -7.00 -8.18 -10.65
CA GLU A 136 -6.46 -7.58 -9.42
C GLU A 136 -6.12 -8.61 -8.37
N HIS A 137 -7.00 -9.60 -8.16
CA HIS A 137 -6.73 -10.69 -7.23
C HIS A 137 -5.44 -11.44 -7.61
N ASP A 138 -5.29 -11.77 -8.89
CA ASP A 138 -4.10 -12.46 -9.41
C ASP A 138 -2.84 -11.59 -9.29
N ALA A 139 -2.91 -10.29 -9.59
CA ALA A 139 -1.78 -9.38 -9.45
C ALA A 139 -1.35 -9.21 -7.99
N GLU A 140 -2.32 -9.07 -7.07
CA GLU A 140 -2.10 -9.00 -5.63
C GLU A 140 -1.48 -10.29 -5.08
N LEU A 141 -1.99 -11.45 -5.49
CA LEU A 141 -1.46 -12.74 -5.09
C LEU A 141 -0.03 -12.94 -5.62
N ALA A 142 0.21 -12.64 -6.89
CA ALA A 142 1.53 -12.73 -7.50
C ALA A 142 2.55 -11.81 -6.80
N ALA A 143 2.19 -10.55 -6.54
CA ALA A 143 3.04 -9.59 -5.84
C ALA A 143 3.32 -10.01 -4.39
N THR A 144 2.31 -10.54 -3.70
CA THR A 144 2.42 -11.10 -2.35
C THR A 144 3.40 -12.28 -2.33
N LEU A 145 3.23 -13.24 -3.23
CA LEU A 145 4.10 -14.42 -3.31
C LEU A 145 5.54 -14.11 -3.75
N LEU A 146 5.73 -13.07 -4.58
CA LEU A 146 7.06 -12.60 -4.98
C LEU A 146 7.80 -11.94 -3.82
N CYS A 147 7.11 -11.10 -3.04
CA CYS A 147 7.75 -10.20 -2.08
C CYS A 147 7.77 -10.71 -0.64
N ARG A 148 7.04 -11.79 -0.34
CA ARG A 148 6.98 -12.38 1.01
C ARG A 148 8.36 -12.82 1.50
N PRO A 149 8.70 -12.54 2.76
CA PRO A 149 9.87 -13.11 3.42
C PRO A 149 9.60 -14.56 3.85
N ASP A 150 10.66 -15.31 4.12
CA ASP A 150 10.56 -16.61 4.78
C ASP A 150 10.75 -16.44 6.30
N PHE A 151 9.66 -16.58 7.06
CA PHE A 151 9.64 -16.56 8.52
C PHE A 151 9.27 -17.92 9.13
N THR A 152 9.43 -19.02 8.39
CA THR A 152 8.93 -20.34 8.80
C THR A 152 9.76 -21.05 9.87
N ARG A 153 10.91 -20.50 10.28
CA ARG A 153 11.83 -21.11 11.25
C ARG A 153 11.89 -20.34 12.58
N PRO A 154 11.83 -21.02 13.74
CA PRO A 154 12.10 -20.38 15.03
C PRO A 154 13.51 -19.75 15.09
N PRO A 155 13.71 -18.62 15.81
CA PRO A 155 12.72 -17.87 16.60
C PRO A 155 11.89 -16.87 15.77
N LEU A 156 12.11 -16.78 14.45
CA LEU A 156 11.40 -15.82 13.60
C LEU A 156 9.91 -16.12 13.47
N ALA A 157 9.52 -17.40 13.55
CA ALA A 157 8.13 -17.80 13.55
C ALA A 157 7.36 -17.23 14.76
N GLU A 158 7.90 -17.41 15.97
CA GLU A 158 7.28 -16.89 17.21
C GLU A 158 7.17 -15.36 17.20
N TRP A 159 8.21 -14.69 16.70
CA TRP A 159 8.19 -13.23 16.53
C TRP A 159 7.12 -12.78 15.53
N ALA A 160 7.01 -13.43 14.37
CA ALA A 160 6.04 -13.04 13.35
C ALA A 160 4.59 -13.34 13.77
N GLU A 161 4.35 -14.39 14.57
CA GLU A 161 3.06 -14.66 15.20
C GLU A 161 2.68 -13.54 16.17
N ALA A 162 3.58 -13.18 17.09
CA ALA A 162 3.34 -12.10 18.06
C ALA A 162 3.03 -10.76 17.36
N VAL A 163 3.83 -10.39 16.35
CA VAL A 163 3.60 -9.13 15.60
C VAL A 163 2.27 -9.17 14.84
N LEU A 164 1.89 -10.30 14.25
CA LEU A 164 0.58 -10.46 13.59
C LEU A 164 -0.58 -10.22 14.57
N GLU A 165 -0.50 -10.79 15.77
CA GLU A 165 -1.50 -10.57 16.82
C GLU A 165 -1.57 -9.10 17.23
N GLU A 166 -0.41 -8.45 17.41
CA GLU A 166 -0.32 -7.04 17.78
C GLU A 166 -0.94 -6.09 16.74
N ILE A 167 -0.74 -6.34 15.44
CA ILE A 167 -1.23 -5.44 14.39
C ILE A 167 -2.66 -5.74 13.92
N GLU A 168 -3.26 -6.88 14.31
CA GLU A 168 -4.54 -7.34 13.76
C GLU A 168 -5.69 -6.37 14.07
N PHE A 169 -5.74 -5.80 15.28
CA PHE A 169 -6.77 -4.82 15.64
C PHE A 169 -6.68 -3.55 14.78
N LEU A 170 -5.46 -3.05 14.57
CA LEU A 170 -5.20 -1.91 13.69
C LEU A 170 -5.60 -2.24 12.25
N ARG A 171 -5.15 -3.38 11.74
CA ARG A 171 -5.44 -3.88 10.38
C ARG A 171 -6.94 -3.96 10.14
N SER A 172 -7.66 -4.72 10.95
CA SER A 172 -9.10 -4.90 10.83
C SER A 172 -9.85 -3.56 10.85
N THR A 173 -9.46 -2.65 11.74
CA THR A 173 -10.08 -1.32 11.85
C THR A 173 -9.83 -0.45 10.62
N ILE A 174 -8.58 -0.39 10.13
CA ILE A 174 -8.22 0.49 9.01
C ILE A 174 -8.72 -0.04 7.66
N THR A 175 -8.82 -1.37 7.50
CA THR A 175 -9.31 -1.98 6.25
C THR A 175 -10.82 -2.12 6.18
N ALA A 176 -11.55 -2.01 7.30
CA ALA A 176 -13.01 -2.16 7.34
C ALA A 176 -13.78 -1.28 6.32
N PRO A 177 -13.41 0.00 6.07
CA PRO A 177 -14.06 0.81 5.04
C PRO A 177 -13.69 0.45 3.60
N PHE A 178 -12.71 -0.44 3.41
CA PHE A 178 -12.06 -0.77 2.14
C PHE A 178 -11.88 -2.29 1.97
N PRO A 179 -12.97 -3.09 2.00
CA PRO A 179 -12.88 -4.54 1.98
C PRO A 179 -12.15 -5.12 0.77
N GLU A 180 -12.11 -4.40 -0.35
CA GLU A 180 -11.40 -4.78 -1.58
C GLU A 180 -9.86 -4.77 -1.46
N ILE A 181 -9.30 -4.16 -0.40
CA ILE A 181 -7.85 -4.19 -0.12
C ILE A 181 -7.43 -5.55 0.46
N VAL A 182 -8.36 -6.24 1.12
CA VAL A 182 -8.07 -7.47 1.85
C VAL A 182 -7.98 -8.64 0.88
N LEU A 183 -6.80 -9.25 0.79
CA LEU A 183 -6.58 -10.35 -0.15
C LEU A 183 -7.22 -11.64 0.37
N SER A 184 -8.25 -12.11 -0.34
CA SER A 184 -8.94 -13.36 -0.02
C SER A 184 -8.14 -14.60 -0.45
N GLY A 185 -8.40 -15.74 0.19
CA GLY A 185 -7.82 -17.03 -0.20
C GLY A 185 -6.47 -17.38 0.43
N LEU A 186 -6.03 -16.64 1.45
CA LEU A 186 -4.76 -16.88 2.17
C LEU A 186 -4.91 -17.69 3.47
N GLY A 187 -6.04 -18.37 3.70
CA GLY A 187 -6.34 -19.05 4.97
C GLY A 187 -5.26 -20.05 5.42
N ASP A 188 -4.73 -20.83 4.49
CA ASP A 188 -3.69 -21.84 4.74
C ASP A 188 -2.27 -21.33 4.41
N ALA A 189 -2.09 -20.03 4.19
CA ALA A 189 -0.81 -19.46 3.81
C ALA A 189 0.19 -19.50 4.98
N ASP A 190 1.48 -19.62 4.64
CA ASP A 190 2.54 -19.58 5.64
C ASP A 190 2.59 -18.22 6.37
N LEU A 191 3.22 -18.22 7.55
CA LEU A 191 3.28 -17.05 8.41
C LEU A 191 3.94 -15.84 7.74
N GLY A 192 4.97 -16.05 6.92
CA GLY A 192 5.64 -15.00 6.17
C GLY A 192 4.70 -14.34 5.16
N THR A 193 3.90 -15.15 4.45
CA THR A 193 2.84 -14.66 3.56
C THR A 193 1.79 -13.83 4.31
N ARG A 194 1.28 -14.35 5.44
CA ARG A 194 0.23 -13.69 6.23
C ARG A 194 0.70 -12.35 6.81
N LEU A 195 1.88 -12.32 7.43
CA LEU A 195 2.46 -11.09 7.97
C LEU A 195 2.75 -10.07 6.86
N TYR A 196 3.36 -10.51 5.76
CA TYR A 196 3.61 -9.65 4.62
C TYR A 196 2.31 -9.00 4.11
N ARG A 197 1.25 -9.80 3.92
CA ARG A 197 -0.03 -9.28 3.44
C ARG A 197 -0.66 -8.30 4.43
N ALA A 198 -0.64 -8.61 5.74
CA ALA A 198 -1.15 -7.71 6.77
C ALA A 198 -0.46 -6.34 6.74
N VAL A 199 0.88 -6.32 6.58
CA VAL A 199 1.67 -5.09 6.42
C VAL A 199 1.19 -4.29 5.21
N ILE A 200 1.07 -4.94 4.04
CA ILE A 200 0.65 -4.25 2.81
C ILE A 200 -0.77 -3.69 2.93
N GLU A 201 -1.72 -4.44 3.50
CA GLU A 201 -3.11 -4.00 3.62
C GLU A 201 -3.25 -2.77 4.52
N ILE A 202 -2.49 -2.69 5.62
CA ILE A 202 -2.42 -1.49 6.46
C ILE A 202 -1.90 -0.31 5.63
N ARG A 203 -0.86 -0.51 4.82
CA ARG A 203 -0.26 0.56 4.00
C ARG A 203 -1.20 1.02 2.88
N ASP A 204 -1.85 0.10 2.19
CA ASP A 204 -2.85 0.40 1.16
C ASP A 204 -4.04 1.18 1.74
N ALA A 205 -4.58 0.72 2.87
CA ALA A 205 -5.71 1.38 3.52
C ALA A 205 -5.32 2.78 4.01
N ARG A 206 -4.12 2.94 4.57
CA ARG A 206 -3.62 4.25 4.97
C ARG A 206 -3.48 5.21 3.78
N LEU A 207 -2.95 4.77 2.63
CA LEU A 207 -2.85 5.62 1.45
C LEU A 207 -4.21 6.21 1.04
N ARG A 208 -5.29 5.42 1.15
CA ARG A 208 -6.65 5.88 0.86
C ARG A 208 -7.20 6.87 1.88
N LEU A 209 -6.70 6.85 3.11
CA LEU A 209 -7.10 7.78 4.16
C LEU A 209 -6.35 9.11 4.10
N LEU A 210 -5.15 9.16 3.50
CA LEU A 210 -4.34 10.38 3.44
C LEU A 210 -5.10 11.63 2.94
N PRO A 211 -5.98 11.56 1.93
CA PRO A 211 -6.77 12.72 1.48
C PRO A 211 -7.77 13.25 2.49
N TYR A 212 -8.05 12.50 3.55
CA TYR A 212 -9.02 12.83 4.60
C TYR A 212 -8.32 13.24 5.91
N VAL A 213 -6.99 13.17 5.96
CA VAL A 213 -6.21 13.59 7.13
C VAL A 213 -6.24 15.11 7.25
N PRO A 214 -6.68 15.67 8.39
CA PRO A 214 -6.70 17.12 8.59
C PRO A 214 -5.32 17.76 8.49
N ALA A 215 -5.27 19.00 7.98
CA ALA A 215 -4.06 19.80 8.09
C ALA A 215 -3.71 20.05 9.59
N GLY A 216 -2.42 20.07 9.91
CA GLY A 216 -1.93 20.38 11.26
C GLY A 216 -1.78 19.16 12.19
N VAL A 217 -2.14 17.94 11.77
CA VAL A 217 -1.91 16.70 12.54
C VAL A 217 -0.44 16.57 12.96
N ALA A 218 0.50 16.78 12.03
CA ALA A 218 1.93 16.71 12.35
C ALA A 218 2.34 17.68 13.47
N THR A 219 1.87 18.93 13.42
CA THR A 219 2.16 19.95 14.43
C THR A 219 1.52 19.61 15.78
N ALA A 220 0.31 19.06 15.78
CA ALA A 220 -0.37 18.61 16.99
C ALA A 220 0.35 17.43 17.64
N VAL A 221 0.75 16.43 16.85
CA VAL A 221 1.56 15.29 17.31
C VAL A 221 2.87 15.77 17.92
N ASP A 222 3.61 16.65 17.24
CA ASP A 222 4.86 17.19 17.76
C ASP A 222 4.68 17.86 19.12
N ARG A 223 3.61 18.63 19.30
CA ARG A 223 3.30 19.30 20.56
C ARG A 223 2.97 18.29 21.66
N VAL A 224 2.04 17.38 21.41
CA VAL A 224 1.57 16.38 22.39
C VAL A 224 2.72 15.45 22.79
N CYS A 225 3.43 14.88 21.82
CA CYS A 225 4.53 13.96 22.09
C CYS A 225 5.69 14.64 22.83
N ARG A 226 6.02 15.91 22.53
CA ARG A 226 7.04 16.64 23.30
C ARG A 226 6.61 16.87 24.74
N ALA A 227 5.35 17.24 24.98
CA ALA A 227 4.83 17.44 26.33
C ALA A 227 4.81 16.13 27.14
N ALA A 228 4.57 15.00 26.48
CA ALA A 228 4.59 13.67 27.10
C ALA A 228 6.00 13.08 27.28
N GLY A 229 7.06 13.73 26.77
CA GLY A 229 8.42 13.20 26.81
C GLY A 229 8.67 12.01 25.87
N ALA A 230 7.81 11.82 24.87
CA ALA A 230 7.88 10.69 23.94
C ALA A 230 9.16 10.74 23.08
N GLY A 231 9.76 9.56 22.91
CA GLY A 231 10.94 9.35 22.07
C GLY A 231 10.68 9.59 20.59
N VAL A 232 11.74 9.52 19.77
CA VAL A 232 11.62 9.75 18.31
C VAL A 232 10.75 8.68 17.65
N ALA A 233 11.03 7.39 17.89
CA ALA A 233 10.28 6.28 17.31
C ALA A 233 8.80 6.27 17.76
N GLU A 234 8.54 6.52 19.04
CA GLU A 234 7.19 6.63 19.58
C GLU A 234 6.42 7.79 18.93
N ARG A 235 7.06 8.95 18.74
CA ARG A 235 6.43 10.09 18.06
C ARG A 235 6.06 9.77 16.61
N GLU A 236 6.92 9.04 15.89
CA GLU A 236 6.62 8.61 14.52
C GLU A 236 5.45 7.62 14.49
N ALA A 237 5.40 6.68 15.43
CA ALA A 237 4.27 5.76 15.58
C ALA A 237 2.96 6.49 15.89
N VAL A 238 2.98 7.43 16.85
CA VAL A 238 1.83 8.28 17.21
C VAL A 238 1.40 9.14 16.03
N ARG A 239 2.33 9.64 15.22
CA ARG A 239 2.02 10.40 14.00
C ARG A 239 1.19 9.58 13.03
N VAL A 240 1.65 8.37 12.70
CA VAL A 240 0.93 7.48 11.79
C VAL A 240 -0.41 7.04 12.38
N ALA A 241 -0.45 6.69 13.67
CA ALA A 241 -1.69 6.34 14.34
C ALA A 241 -2.71 7.48 14.32
N ALA A 242 -2.29 8.72 14.59
CA ALA A 242 -3.17 9.89 14.55
C ALA A 242 -3.67 10.20 13.12
N GLU A 243 -2.82 10.04 12.11
CA GLU A 243 -3.23 10.16 10.70
C GLU A 243 -4.31 9.12 10.36
N ILE A 244 -4.14 7.86 10.77
CA ILE A 244 -5.13 6.80 10.54
C ILE A 244 -6.45 7.15 11.24
N THR A 245 -6.39 7.45 12.55
CA THR A 245 -7.57 7.74 13.36
C THR A 245 -8.36 8.94 12.84
N LEU A 246 -7.68 10.06 12.55
CA LEU A 246 -8.34 11.27 12.06
C LEU A 246 -8.73 11.17 10.59
N GLY A 247 -7.98 10.40 9.80
CA GLY A 247 -8.31 10.06 8.42
C GLY A 247 -9.60 9.25 8.34
N LEU A 248 -9.80 8.26 9.22
CA LEU A 248 -11.05 7.50 9.35
C LEU A 248 -12.23 8.43 9.71
N ASP A 249 -12.05 9.34 10.67
CA ASP A 249 -13.08 10.34 11.03
C ASP A 249 -13.42 11.27 9.85
N GLY A 250 -12.40 11.68 9.09
CA GLY A 250 -12.55 12.50 7.89
C GLY A 250 -13.27 11.77 6.77
N TYR A 251 -12.88 10.52 6.51
CA TYR A 251 -13.48 9.64 5.50
C TYR A 251 -14.96 9.39 5.79
N ALA A 252 -15.29 8.98 7.02
CA ALA A 252 -16.66 8.72 7.45
C ALA A 252 -17.57 9.96 7.32
N ALA A 253 -16.98 11.16 7.42
CA ALA A 253 -17.71 12.42 7.27
C ALA A 253 -17.62 13.03 5.86
N GLY A 254 -16.96 12.37 4.90
CA GLY A 254 -16.77 12.90 3.54
C GLY A 254 -15.90 14.15 3.47
N ARG A 255 -15.08 14.43 4.49
CA ARG A 255 -14.23 15.64 4.57
C ARG A 255 -12.86 15.39 3.96
N ARG A 256 -12.68 15.79 2.70
CA ARG A 256 -11.36 15.80 2.05
C ARG A 256 -10.59 17.08 2.37
N THR A 257 -9.31 16.93 2.66
CA THR A 257 -8.37 18.04 2.79
C THR A 257 -7.99 18.53 1.39
N THR A 258 -8.21 19.81 1.10
CA THR A 258 -7.92 20.42 -0.21
C THR A 258 -6.65 21.27 -0.18
N GLY A 259 -6.00 21.44 -1.33
CA GLY A 259 -4.88 22.37 -1.50
C GLY A 259 -3.54 21.93 -0.89
N VAL A 260 -3.42 20.66 -0.50
CA VAL A 260 -2.24 20.10 0.15
C VAL A 260 -1.68 18.95 -0.69
N ARG A 261 -0.37 19.00 -1.00
CA ARG A 261 0.34 17.84 -1.56
C ARG A 261 0.55 16.78 -0.49
N VAL A 262 0.05 15.57 -0.75
CA VAL A 262 0.13 14.44 0.18
C VAL A 262 1.60 14.10 0.45
N GLY A 263 2.43 14.02 -0.59
CA GLY A 263 3.87 13.72 -0.47
C GLY A 263 4.68 14.70 0.40
N ALA A 264 4.25 15.96 0.51
CA ALA A 264 4.96 16.98 1.28
C ALA A 264 4.71 16.91 2.80
N GLN A 265 3.58 16.34 3.22
CA GLN A 265 3.18 16.30 4.62
C GLN A 265 3.57 15.02 5.34
N HIS A 266 3.71 13.91 4.62
CA HIS A 266 3.90 12.58 5.20
C HIS A 266 5.34 12.09 5.00
N ARG A 267 6.14 12.12 6.08
CA ARG A 267 7.46 11.47 6.15
C ARG A 267 7.41 10.34 7.16
N GLU A 268 7.93 9.19 6.76
CA GLU A 268 8.04 7.99 7.59
C GLU A 268 9.49 7.56 7.74
N PRO A 269 9.80 6.80 8.81
CA PRO A 269 11.07 6.11 8.89
C PRO A 269 11.27 5.21 7.66
N VAL A 270 12.52 5.09 7.22
CA VAL A 270 12.88 4.28 6.06
C VAL A 270 12.94 2.82 6.47
N CYS A 271 11.80 2.13 6.48
CA CYS A 271 11.73 0.69 6.69
C CYS A 271 12.11 -0.04 5.41
N ARG A 272 13.27 -0.71 5.41
CA ARG A 272 13.82 -1.34 4.20
C ARG A 272 13.41 -2.80 4.10
N THR A 273 13.20 -3.45 5.25
CA THR A 273 12.79 -4.84 5.33
C THR A 273 11.34 -4.96 5.80
N VAL A 274 10.72 -6.11 5.50
CA VAL A 274 9.38 -6.44 6.02
C VAL A 274 9.40 -6.49 7.55
N ARG A 275 10.53 -6.87 8.14
CA ARG A 275 10.72 -6.88 9.59
C ARG A 275 10.65 -5.47 10.18
N ASP A 276 11.44 -4.54 9.65
CA ASP A 276 11.45 -3.14 10.11
C ASP A 276 10.04 -2.53 10.00
N GLU A 277 9.36 -2.82 8.90
CA GLU A 277 8.02 -2.33 8.62
C GLU A 277 6.99 -2.91 9.60
N ALA A 278 7.07 -4.21 9.87
CA ALA A 278 6.18 -4.89 10.81
C ALA A 278 6.40 -4.42 12.26
N GLU A 279 7.65 -4.27 12.70
CA GLU A 279 8.00 -3.73 14.02
C GLU A 279 7.53 -2.27 14.18
N PHE A 280 7.68 -1.46 13.13
CA PHE A 280 7.14 -0.10 13.13
C PHE A 280 5.61 -0.11 13.25
N LEU A 281 4.91 -0.95 12.46
CA LEU A 281 3.45 -1.05 12.51
C LEU A 281 2.92 -1.61 13.84
N ALA A 282 3.67 -2.48 14.53
CA ALA A 282 3.36 -2.88 15.90
C ALA A 282 3.40 -1.67 16.86
N GLY A 283 4.41 -0.81 16.74
CA GLY A 283 4.48 0.46 17.47
C GLY A 283 3.30 1.40 17.14
N VAL A 284 2.89 1.46 15.86
CA VAL A 284 1.69 2.20 15.43
C VAL A 284 0.43 1.62 16.06
N ALA A 285 0.28 0.29 16.10
CA ALA A 285 -0.87 -0.37 16.71
C ALA A 285 -0.98 -0.06 18.21
N LEU A 286 0.14 -0.09 18.94
CA LEU A 286 0.21 0.33 20.35
C LEU A 286 -0.19 1.80 20.52
N ALA A 287 0.31 2.70 19.66
CA ALA A 287 -0.04 4.11 19.70
C ALA A 287 -1.52 4.37 19.34
N PHE A 288 -2.08 3.56 18.44
CA PHE A 288 -3.47 3.63 18.00
C PHE A 288 -4.47 3.28 19.12
N ASP A 289 -4.15 2.30 19.96
CA ASP A 289 -4.92 2.00 21.19
C ASP A 289 -4.53 2.89 22.39
N GLY A 290 -3.52 3.75 22.20
CA GLY A 290 -2.94 4.60 23.24
C GLY A 290 -3.65 5.94 23.46
N GLY A 291 -3.37 6.58 24.60
CA GLY A 291 -3.98 7.85 24.99
C GLY A 291 -3.46 9.09 24.24
N LEU A 292 -2.27 9.03 23.63
CA LEU A 292 -1.67 10.19 22.95
C LEU A 292 -2.45 10.61 21.71
N VAL A 293 -2.98 9.66 20.94
CA VAL A 293 -3.80 9.97 19.75
C VAL A 293 -5.09 10.71 20.15
N ALA A 294 -5.71 10.32 21.27
CA ALA A 294 -6.88 11.03 21.81
C ALA A 294 -6.55 12.48 22.18
N GLN A 295 -5.37 12.74 22.77
CA GLN A 295 -4.90 14.09 23.08
C GLN A 295 -4.63 14.91 21.81
N VAL A 296 -4.05 14.29 20.78
CA VAL A 296 -3.86 14.94 19.46
C VAL A 296 -5.22 15.35 18.88
N ARG A 297 -6.20 14.44 18.86
CA ARG A 297 -7.58 14.74 18.43
C ARG A 297 -8.19 15.91 19.21
N CYS A 298 -8.07 15.91 20.54
CA CYS A 298 -8.57 17.01 21.39
C CYS A 298 -7.92 18.36 21.04
N SER A 299 -6.61 18.35 20.78
CA SER A 299 -5.85 19.57 20.49
C SER A 299 -6.23 20.23 19.16
N LEU A 300 -6.70 19.44 18.19
CA LEU A 300 -7.15 19.94 16.88
C LEU A 300 -8.60 20.46 16.93
N SER A 301 -9.44 19.89 17.80
CA SER A 301 -10.84 20.30 17.97
C SER A 301 -11.03 21.48 18.94
N GLY A 302 -9.95 22.16 19.36
CA GLY A 302 -10.05 23.29 20.29
C GLY A 302 -10.49 22.94 21.72
N GLY A 303 -10.38 21.65 22.13
CA GLY A 303 -10.68 21.19 23.49
C GLY A 303 -12.13 20.74 23.75
N GLU A 304 -13.02 20.73 22.75
CA GLU A 304 -14.44 20.39 22.98
C GLU A 304 -14.78 18.88 22.94
N ILE A 305 -13.85 18.00 22.55
CA ILE A 305 -14.09 16.55 22.44
C ILE A 305 -13.25 15.78 23.47
N CYS A 306 -13.41 16.07 24.76
CA CYS A 306 -12.70 15.35 25.83
C CYS A 306 -13.42 14.10 26.37
N ALA A 307 -14.56 13.68 25.81
CA ALA A 307 -15.29 12.54 26.36
C ALA A 307 -16.05 11.75 25.28
N ALA A 308 -15.37 10.85 24.57
CA ALA A 308 -16.00 9.63 24.06
C ALA A 308 -14.97 8.62 23.54
N ARG A 309 -15.10 7.38 24.04
CA ARG A 309 -14.46 6.12 23.63
C ARG A 309 -13.02 5.90 24.08
N ALA A 310 -12.86 5.71 25.38
CA ALA A 310 -12.01 4.63 25.87
C ALA A 310 -12.89 3.36 25.99
N ARG A 311 -12.53 2.32 25.22
CA ARG A 311 -13.00 0.92 25.24
C ARG A 311 -14.42 0.63 24.70
N HIS A 312 -14.49 -0.40 23.85
CA HIS A 312 -15.61 -0.89 23.02
C HIS A 312 -16.86 -1.32 23.80
N PRO A 313 -18.02 -1.42 23.11
CA PRO A 313 -18.47 -2.77 22.72
C PRO A 313 -18.96 -2.83 21.27
N TRP A 314 -18.25 -3.59 20.44
CA TRP A 314 -18.77 -4.41 19.33
C TRP A 314 -17.84 -5.61 19.21
#